data_AF-A0A497RB30-F1
#
_entry.id   AF-A0A497RB30-F1
#
_cell.length_a   1.000
_cell.length_b   1.000
_cell.length_c   1.000
_cell.angle_alpha   90.00
_cell.angle_beta   90.00
_cell.angle_gamma   90.00
#
_symmetry.space_group_name_H-M   'P 1'
#
loop_
_entity.id
_entity.type
_entity.pdbx_description
1 polymer ?
#
loop_
_entity_poly.entity_id
_entity_poly.type
_entity_poly.pdbx_seq_one_letter_code
_entity_poly.pdbx_strand_id
1 'polypeptide(L)'
;MKKRLVGMVTLIIILSSVFIGIVETKTVKARDPFFTLYFLAIQGGANADYGNFLAQQLEQIGIKVEVEIRDWFEVIYQWLELLMRIDIVYITFFTNSWDLDATGLYNENGSSNLGYDTSMDWDDDLGTGKNEWYIRQGNLIMPPDSAERIQHYWEWENYLMDEILPGLPGFSPKKYAAAWTNLKGYSMCEGLVQSWGKMYWNGTHPGQVSTDEFVIAGQPWSDLNPITRDDWNSEFGSSTILDPLIWYDSDKSAWPHLAENYTYLNDTTIQISLREGIKWAPDPEGLFPNEYLDSKDLYFSLYAWKHLSNERYRYNWIKDMKIIDDKTIRIYVDAKPATPEKEPYARSLLSLNTNILPSTT
;
A
#
# COMPACT_ATOMS: atom_id res chain seq x y z
N MET A 1 3.93 65.00 24.20
CA MET A 1 2.80 64.40 23.48
C MET A 1 3.06 62.95 23.04
N LYS A 2 4.17 62.64 22.34
CA LYS A 2 4.49 61.27 21.87
C LYS A 2 4.44 60.16 22.94
N LYS A 3 4.97 60.40 24.15
CA LYS A 3 4.95 59.40 25.23
C LYS A 3 3.54 59.05 25.74
N ARG A 4 2.58 59.98 25.66
CA ARG A 4 1.18 59.75 26.05
C ARG A 4 0.43 58.95 24.98
N LEU A 5 0.75 59.16 23.71
CA LEU A 5 0.16 58.41 22.59
C LEU A 5 0.60 56.94 22.60
N VAL A 6 1.90 56.69 22.85
CA VAL A 6 2.43 55.31 22.93
C VAL A 6 1.78 54.56 24.09
N GLY A 7 1.69 55.18 25.28
CA GLY A 7 1.02 54.55 26.43
C GLY A 7 -0.45 54.22 26.16
N MET A 8 -1.17 55.09 25.46
CA MET A 8 -2.58 54.86 25.12
C MET A 8 -2.76 53.73 24.10
N VAL A 9 -1.90 53.65 23.08
CA VAL A 9 -1.93 52.57 22.08
C VAL A 9 -1.56 51.23 22.72
N THR A 10 -0.56 51.18 23.59
CA THR A 10 -0.21 49.95 24.32
C THR A 10 -1.34 49.50 25.24
N LEU A 11 -2.03 50.42 25.92
CA LEU A 11 -3.18 50.10 26.77
C LEU A 11 -4.36 49.55 25.98
N ILE A 12 -4.64 50.11 24.79
CA ILE A 12 -5.71 49.63 23.90
C ILE A 12 -5.39 48.22 23.39
N ILE A 13 -4.13 47.94 23.04
CA ILE A 13 -3.71 46.60 22.59
C ILE A 13 -3.89 45.59 23.73
N ILE A 14 -3.45 45.92 24.96
CA ILE A 14 -3.60 45.05 26.13
C ILE A 14 -5.08 44.85 26.49
N LEU A 15 -5.91 45.88 26.42
CA LEU A 15 -7.35 45.75 26.68
C LEU A 15 -8.03 44.92 25.57
N SER A 16 -7.64 45.09 24.31
CA SER A 16 -8.20 44.32 23.20
C SER A 16 -7.81 42.84 23.26
N SER A 17 -6.61 42.49 23.74
CA SER A 17 -6.20 41.09 23.91
C SER A 17 -6.91 40.41 25.09
N VAL A 18 -7.34 41.15 26.11
CA VAL A 18 -8.17 40.62 27.20
C VAL A 18 -9.62 40.38 26.75
N PHE A 19 -10.16 41.21 25.84
CA PHE A 19 -11.55 41.05 25.36
C PHE A 19 -11.71 40.00 24.24
N ILE A 20 -10.68 39.69 23.45
CA ILE A 20 -10.74 38.59 22.47
C ILE A 20 -10.78 37.21 23.18
N GLY A 21 -10.32 37.12 24.42
CA GLY A 21 -10.42 35.91 25.25
C GLY A 21 -11.79 35.64 25.87
N ILE A 22 -12.78 36.51 25.65
CA ILE A 22 -14.16 36.36 26.17
C ILE A 22 -15.18 36.51 25.03
N VAL A 23 -14.89 35.93 23.87
CA VAL A 23 -16.00 35.29 23.16
C VAL A 23 -16.25 34.02 23.96
N GLU A 24 -17.29 34.02 24.80
CA GLU A 24 -17.91 32.77 25.22
C GLU A 24 -18.27 32.04 23.92
N THR A 25 -17.35 31.21 23.43
CA THR A 25 -17.77 30.06 22.65
C THR A 25 -18.78 29.41 23.57
N LYS A 26 -20.05 29.42 23.18
CA LYS A 26 -21.08 28.71 23.92
C LYS A 26 -20.49 27.33 24.14
N THR A 27 -20.13 27.03 25.38
CA THR A 27 -19.78 25.69 25.80
C THR A 27 -21.06 24.94 25.53
N VAL A 28 -21.11 24.30 24.36
CA VAL A 28 -22.18 23.38 24.00
C VAL A 28 -22.15 22.41 25.16
N LYS A 29 -23.19 22.43 26.00
CA LYS A 29 -23.33 21.41 27.06
C LYS A 29 -23.16 20.09 26.32
N ALA A 30 -22.07 19.40 26.62
CA ALA A 30 -21.80 18.10 26.04
C ALA A 30 -23.08 17.29 26.22
N ARG A 31 -23.68 16.87 25.10
CA ARG A 31 -24.80 15.94 25.17
C ARG A 31 -24.27 14.71 25.88
N ASP A 32 -25.04 14.17 26.83
CA ASP A 32 -24.68 12.87 27.40
C ASP A 32 -24.46 11.89 26.25
N PRO A 33 -23.31 11.20 26.19
CA PRO A 33 -23.01 10.36 25.07
C PRO A 33 -24.00 9.20 25.03
N PHE A 34 -24.58 8.93 23.87
CA PHE A 34 -25.43 7.75 23.69
C PHE A 34 -24.62 6.52 23.26
N PHE A 35 -23.33 6.70 22.95
CA PHE A 35 -22.40 5.65 22.60
C PHE A 35 -20.97 6.07 22.96
N THR A 36 -20.16 5.10 23.43
CA THR A 36 -18.73 5.29 23.70
C THR A 36 -17.93 4.39 22.77
N LEU A 37 -17.02 5.00 22.02
CA LEU A 37 -16.00 4.33 21.22
C LEU A 37 -14.69 4.28 22.00
N TYR A 38 -13.99 3.15 21.92
CA TYR A 38 -12.61 3.03 22.39
C TYR A 38 -11.68 3.09 21.19
N PHE A 39 -10.78 4.07 21.16
CA PHE A 39 -9.78 4.24 20.13
C PHE A 39 -8.41 3.87 20.71
N LEU A 40 -7.92 2.68 20.39
CA LEU A 40 -6.59 2.24 20.79
C LEU A 40 -5.55 2.70 19.75
N ALA A 41 -4.68 3.60 20.14
CA ALA A 41 -3.56 4.07 19.32
C ALA A 41 -2.25 3.40 19.76
N ILE A 42 -1.49 2.87 18.81
CA ILE A 42 -0.13 2.39 19.08
C ILE A 42 0.76 3.59 19.42
N GLN A 43 1.63 3.44 20.40
CA GLN A 43 2.58 4.45 20.83
C GLN A 43 3.53 4.81 19.69
N GLY A 44 3.60 6.10 19.36
CA GLY A 44 4.42 6.63 18.27
C GLY A 44 3.61 6.99 17.02
N GLY A 45 3.89 8.15 16.44
CA GLY A 45 3.24 8.64 15.21
C GLY A 45 1.96 9.46 15.44
N ALA A 46 1.29 9.80 14.34
CA ALA A 46 0.14 10.73 14.30
C ALA A 46 -1.21 10.09 14.72
N ASN A 47 -1.23 8.80 15.06
CA ASN A 47 -2.46 8.06 15.33
C ASN A 47 -3.22 8.58 16.56
N ALA A 48 -2.50 8.96 17.62
CA ALA A 48 -3.10 9.54 18.81
C ALA A 48 -3.71 10.93 18.53
N ASP A 49 -3.02 11.77 17.75
CA ASP A 49 -3.51 13.09 17.36
C ASP A 49 -4.78 12.96 16.51
N TYR A 50 -4.83 11.98 15.61
CA TYR A 50 -6.03 11.68 14.83
C TYR A 50 -7.17 11.17 15.70
N GLY A 51 -6.91 10.25 16.64
CA GLY A 51 -7.89 9.78 17.62
C GLY A 51 -8.48 10.93 18.44
N ASN A 52 -7.65 11.86 18.90
CA ASN A 52 -8.08 13.05 19.63
C ASN A 52 -8.90 14.00 18.76
N PHE A 53 -8.51 14.20 17.49
CA PHE A 53 -9.30 14.98 16.55
C PHE A 53 -10.68 14.35 16.32
N LEU A 54 -10.74 13.04 16.09
CA LEU A 54 -12.01 12.30 15.97
C LEU A 54 -12.87 12.43 17.21
N ALA A 55 -12.29 12.32 18.41
CA ALA A 55 -12.99 12.49 19.67
C ALA A 55 -13.71 13.85 19.73
N GLN A 56 -13.03 14.93 19.34
CA GLN A 56 -13.60 16.28 19.32
C GLN A 56 -14.72 16.45 18.28
N GLN A 57 -14.61 15.80 17.11
CA GLN A 57 -15.66 15.86 16.09
C GLN A 57 -16.89 15.03 16.48
N LEU A 58 -16.66 13.84 17.04
CA LEU A 58 -17.72 12.90 17.40
C LEU A 58 -18.48 13.32 18.67
N GLU A 59 -17.81 14.01 19.60
CA GLU A 59 -18.46 14.58 20.79
C GLU A 59 -19.57 15.57 20.40
N GLN A 60 -19.40 16.32 19.30
CA GLN A 60 -20.42 17.26 18.80
C GLN A 60 -21.72 16.58 18.40
N ILE A 61 -21.65 15.31 17.99
CA ILE A 61 -22.83 14.51 17.64
C ILE A 61 -23.28 13.58 18.77
N GLY A 62 -22.68 13.65 19.96
CA GLY A 62 -23.06 12.85 21.14
C GLY A 62 -22.42 11.46 21.20
N ILE A 63 -21.27 11.27 20.57
CA ILE A 63 -20.48 10.04 20.66
C ILE A 63 -19.19 10.35 21.43
N LYS A 64 -18.97 9.67 22.55
CA LYS A 64 -17.72 9.79 23.30
C LYS A 64 -16.67 8.89 22.67
N VAL A 65 -15.43 9.37 22.53
CA VAL A 65 -14.30 8.54 22.12
C VAL A 65 -13.25 8.56 23.22
N GLU A 66 -12.92 7.40 23.77
CA GLU A 66 -11.83 7.22 24.74
C GLU A 66 -10.57 6.79 23.98
N VAL A 67 -9.62 7.73 23.87
CA VAL A 67 -8.34 7.49 23.18
C VAL A 67 -7.34 6.94 24.19
N GLU A 68 -6.91 5.70 24.02
CA GLU A 68 -5.83 5.11 24.81
C GLU A 68 -4.59 4.90 23.94
N ILE A 69 -3.42 5.28 24.47
CA ILE A 69 -2.13 5.07 23.80
C ILE A 69 -1.43 3.91 24.48
N ARG A 70 -1.03 2.90 23.70
CA ARG A 70 -0.46 1.63 24.20
C ARG A 70 0.72 1.20 23.35
N ASP A 71 1.64 0.43 23.93
CA ASP A 71 2.65 -0.27 23.13
C ASP A 71 2.01 -1.36 22.26
N TRP A 72 2.62 -1.70 21.13
CA TRP A 72 2.10 -2.72 20.20
C TRP A 72 1.78 -4.06 20.87
N PHE A 73 2.64 -4.53 21.77
CA PHE A 73 2.41 -5.80 22.45
C PHE A 73 1.21 -5.70 23.41
N GLU A 74 1.02 -4.57 24.10
CA GLU A 74 -0.14 -4.34 24.95
C GLU A 74 -1.45 -4.29 24.15
N VAL A 75 -1.42 -3.68 22.96
CA VAL A 75 -2.56 -3.67 22.03
C VAL A 75 -2.98 -5.09 21.67
N ILE A 76 -2.04 -5.97 21.32
CA ILE A 76 -2.34 -7.36 20.97
C ILE A 76 -2.99 -8.11 22.15
N TYR A 77 -2.43 -7.99 23.35
CA TYR A 77 -3.00 -8.66 24.53
C TYR A 77 -4.39 -8.15 24.88
N GLN A 78 -4.59 -6.83 24.81
CA GLN A 78 -5.91 -6.24 25.03
C GLN A 78 -6.91 -6.62 23.94
N TRP A 79 -6.51 -6.79 22.68
CA TRP A 79 -7.41 -7.25 21.63
C TRP A 79 -8.04 -8.59 21.98
N LEU A 80 -7.26 -9.54 22.50
CA LEU A 80 -7.78 -10.84 22.94
C LEU A 80 -8.78 -10.70 24.10
N GLU A 81 -8.57 -9.75 25.02
CA GLU A 81 -9.48 -9.47 26.13
C GLU A 81 -10.74 -8.69 25.70
N LEU A 82 -10.58 -7.73 24.79
CA LEU A 82 -11.64 -6.87 24.24
C LEU A 82 -12.60 -7.65 23.35
N LEU A 83 -12.09 -8.58 22.54
CA LEU A 83 -12.90 -9.50 21.74
C LEU A 83 -13.86 -10.33 22.61
N MET A 84 -13.54 -10.54 23.89
CA MET A 84 -14.41 -11.27 24.83
C MET A 84 -15.39 -10.36 25.60
N ARG A 85 -15.32 -9.02 25.47
CA ARG A 85 -16.05 -8.05 26.31
C ARG A 85 -16.89 -7.03 25.56
N ILE A 86 -16.76 -6.93 24.25
CA ILE A 86 -17.50 -5.97 23.44
C ILE A 86 -18.45 -6.71 22.50
N ASP A 87 -19.67 -6.19 22.35
CA ASP A 87 -20.69 -6.76 21.46
C ASP A 87 -20.27 -6.72 19.98
N ILE A 88 -19.51 -5.71 19.56
CA ILE A 88 -19.02 -5.52 18.19
C ILE A 88 -17.60 -4.95 18.24
N VAL A 89 -16.65 -5.61 17.59
CA VAL A 89 -15.26 -5.13 17.43
C VAL A 89 -14.96 -4.97 15.94
N TYR A 90 -14.48 -3.79 15.57
CA TYR A 90 -13.93 -3.53 14.24
C TYR A 90 -12.42 -3.57 14.31
N ILE A 91 -11.80 -4.58 13.71
CA ILE A 91 -10.34 -4.66 13.58
C ILE A 91 -9.98 -4.38 12.13
N THR A 92 -9.27 -3.28 11.91
CA THR A 92 -8.70 -2.98 10.59
C THR A 92 -7.28 -3.50 10.54
N PHE A 93 -7.06 -4.57 9.77
CA PHE A 93 -5.72 -5.01 9.42
C PHE A 93 -5.28 -4.33 8.13
N PHE A 94 -4.15 -3.65 8.18
CA PHE A 94 -3.40 -3.31 6.97
C PHE A 94 -2.47 -4.47 6.72
N THR A 95 -2.89 -5.42 5.88
CA THR A 95 -1.92 -6.32 5.30
C THR A 95 -1.11 -5.48 4.31
N ASN A 96 0.18 -5.26 4.61
CA ASN A 96 1.12 -4.68 3.64
C ASN A 96 1.38 -5.63 2.46
N SER A 97 0.71 -6.79 2.47
CA SER A 97 0.68 -7.67 1.34
C SER A 97 -0.15 -6.98 0.27
N TRP A 98 0.50 -6.54 -0.80
CA TRP A 98 -0.13 -6.27 -2.10
C TRP A 98 -0.74 -7.55 -2.71
N ASP A 99 -0.92 -8.56 -1.87
CA ASP A 99 -1.14 -9.94 -2.19
C ASP A 99 -2.62 -10.16 -2.43
N LEU A 100 -2.96 -10.31 -3.70
CA LEU A 100 -4.28 -10.74 -4.15
C LEU A 100 -4.53 -12.23 -3.84
N ASP A 101 -3.53 -12.96 -3.35
CA ASP A 101 -3.72 -14.32 -2.85
C ASP A 101 -4.22 -14.29 -1.41
N ALA A 102 -5.54 -14.28 -1.33
CA ALA A 102 -6.29 -14.41 -0.10
C ALA A 102 -6.03 -15.75 0.63
N THR A 103 -5.36 -16.76 0.04
CA THR A 103 -5.15 -18.05 0.72
C THR A 103 -4.34 -17.88 1.98
N GLY A 104 -3.23 -17.12 1.96
CA GLY A 104 -2.39 -16.95 3.16
C GLY A 104 -3.04 -16.14 4.29
N LEU A 105 -4.14 -15.44 3.99
CA LEU A 105 -4.79 -14.50 4.90
C LEU A 105 -6.12 -15.04 5.41
N TYR A 106 -7.00 -15.47 4.51
CA TYR A 106 -8.43 -15.71 4.77
C TYR A 106 -8.87 -17.16 4.61
N ASN A 107 -7.94 -18.07 4.31
CA ASN A 107 -8.22 -19.51 4.34
C ASN A 107 -8.32 -20.01 5.80
N GLU A 108 -8.79 -21.23 6.02
CA GLU A 108 -8.99 -21.83 7.34
C GLU A 108 -7.71 -21.79 8.20
N ASN A 109 -6.53 -21.84 7.58
CA ASN A 109 -5.23 -21.80 8.25
C ASN A 109 -4.49 -20.47 8.03
N GLY A 110 -5.24 -19.43 7.67
CA GLY A 110 -4.70 -18.16 7.22
C GLY A 110 -4.23 -17.32 8.39
N SER A 111 -3.13 -16.60 8.18
CA SER A 111 -2.55 -15.71 9.20
C SER A 111 -3.50 -14.61 9.70
N SER A 112 -4.53 -14.27 8.91
CA SER A 112 -5.56 -13.28 9.25
C SER A 112 -6.95 -13.91 9.37
N ASN A 113 -7.02 -15.24 9.52
CA ASN A 113 -8.28 -15.91 9.74
C ASN A 113 -8.75 -15.64 11.17
N LEU A 114 -9.85 -14.90 11.30
CA LEU A 114 -10.47 -14.53 12.58
C LEU A 114 -11.65 -15.45 12.93
N GLY A 115 -11.58 -16.73 12.59
CA GLY A 115 -12.53 -17.75 13.03
C GLY A 115 -13.37 -18.40 11.94
N TYR A 116 -12.99 -18.27 10.67
CA TYR A 116 -13.50 -19.12 9.59
C TYR A 116 -12.99 -20.55 9.75
N ASP A 117 -13.88 -21.52 9.58
CA ASP A 117 -13.59 -22.96 9.55
C ASP A 117 -14.34 -23.55 8.35
N THR A 118 -13.72 -24.48 7.61
CA THR A 118 -14.32 -25.05 6.40
C THR A 118 -15.62 -25.80 6.66
N SER A 119 -15.90 -26.20 7.90
CA SER A 119 -17.18 -26.78 8.29
C SER A 119 -18.33 -25.76 8.34
N MET A 120 -18.04 -24.46 8.39
CA MET A 120 -19.05 -23.40 8.37
C MET A 120 -19.82 -23.36 7.05
N ASP A 121 -19.17 -23.75 5.96
CA ASP A 121 -19.69 -23.63 4.61
C ASP A 121 -19.27 -24.77 3.68
N TRP A 122 -19.15 -25.96 4.27
CA TRP A 122 -18.75 -27.17 3.59
C TRP A 122 -19.67 -27.48 2.40
N ASP A 123 -19.07 -27.74 1.24
CA ASP A 123 -19.76 -28.16 0.02
C ASP A 123 -19.22 -29.54 -0.41
N ASP A 124 -20.11 -30.54 -0.44
CA ASP A 124 -19.77 -31.93 -0.77
C ASP A 124 -19.29 -32.11 -2.21
N ASP A 125 -19.79 -31.31 -3.15
CA ASP A 125 -19.38 -31.38 -4.56
C ASP A 125 -17.98 -30.77 -4.75
N LEU A 126 -17.63 -29.76 -3.95
CA LEU A 126 -16.31 -29.13 -3.97
C LEU A 126 -15.28 -29.86 -3.09
N GLY A 127 -15.74 -30.65 -2.11
CA GLY A 127 -14.88 -31.35 -1.14
C GLY A 127 -14.10 -30.39 -0.24
N THR A 128 -14.60 -29.17 -0.04
CA THR A 128 -14.00 -28.11 0.77
C THR A 128 -15.06 -27.05 1.12
N GLY A 129 -14.74 -26.11 1.99
CA GLY A 129 -15.58 -24.93 2.22
C GLY A 129 -15.64 -24.08 0.96
N LYS A 130 -16.81 -23.58 0.58
CA LYS A 130 -16.97 -22.81 -0.66
C LYS A 130 -16.14 -21.51 -0.66
N ASN A 131 -15.85 -20.92 0.49
CA ASN A 131 -14.86 -19.83 0.64
C ASN A 131 -13.44 -20.27 0.23
N GLU A 132 -12.97 -21.45 0.66
CA GLU A 132 -11.68 -22.00 0.20
C GLU A 132 -11.65 -22.15 -1.31
N TRP A 133 -12.76 -22.62 -1.89
CA TRP A 133 -12.88 -22.77 -3.33
C TRP A 133 -12.75 -21.42 -4.05
N TYR A 134 -13.51 -20.39 -3.62
CA TYR A 134 -13.43 -19.05 -4.21
C TYR A 134 -12.00 -18.51 -4.18
N ILE A 135 -11.34 -18.59 -3.03
CA ILE A 135 -9.98 -18.10 -2.87
C ILE A 135 -9.03 -18.83 -3.84
N ARG A 136 -9.12 -20.16 -3.95
CA ARG A 136 -8.25 -20.96 -4.82
C ARG A 136 -8.50 -20.69 -6.30
N GLN A 137 -9.76 -20.62 -6.73
CA GLN A 137 -10.12 -20.36 -8.12
C GLN A 137 -9.69 -18.97 -8.57
N GLY A 138 -9.80 -17.96 -7.69
CA GLY A 138 -9.38 -16.59 -8.00
C GLY A 138 -7.90 -16.48 -8.41
N ASN A 139 -7.04 -17.40 -7.96
CA ASN A 139 -5.63 -17.46 -8.35
C ASN A 139 -5.36 -18.15 -9.70
N LEU A 140 -6.35 -18.87 -10.23
CA LEU A 140 -6.26 -19.63 -11.49
C LEU A 140 -6.85 -18.87 -12.68
N ILE A 141 -7.70 -17.87 -12.45
CA ILE A 141 -8.32 -17.06 -13.52
C ILE A 141 -7.27 -16.15 -14.17
N MET A 142 -7.08 -16.31 -15.48
CA MET A 142 -6.13 -15.58 -16.30
C MET A 142 -6.82 -14.86 -17.47
N PRO A 143 -6.38 -13.65 -17.87
CA PRO A 143 -5.29 -12.89 -17.27
C PRO A 143 -5.70 -12.27 -15.91
N PRO A 144 -4.73 -11.86 -15.07
CA PRO A 144 -4.99 -11.42 -13.69
C PRO A 144 -5.82 -10.15 -13.55
N ASP A 145 -5.89 -9.37 -14.63
CA ASP A 145 -6.61 -8.10 -14.80
C ASP A 145 -7.90 -8.27 -15.62
N SER A 146 -8.36 -9.51 -15.82
CA SER A 146 -9.59 -9.81 -16.55
C SER A 146 -10.86 -9.39 -15.81
N ALA A 147 -11.90 -9.02 -16.58
CA ALA A 147 -13.24 -8.77 -16.04
C ALA A 147 -13.83 -10.01 -15.34
N GLU A 148 -13.47 -11.22 -15.78
CA GLU A 148 -13.87 -12.48 -15.16
C GLU A 148 -13.35 -12.58 -13.72
N ARG A 149 -12.08 -12.25 -13.48
CA ARG A 149 -11.51 -12.30 -12.14
C ARG A 149 -12.10 -11.24 -11.21
N ILE A 150 -12.39 -10.04 -11.74
CA ILE A 150 -13.09 -8.99 -10.99
C ILE A 150 -14.48 -9.48 -10.58
N GLN A 151 -15.24 -10.06 -11.52
CA GLN A 151 -16.55 -10.62 -11.25
C GLN A 151 -16.49 -11.75 -10.22
N HIS A 152 -15.50 -12.65 -10.32
CA HIS A 152 -15.26 -13.71 -9.34
C HIS A 152 -15.06 -13.17 -7.93
N TYR A 153 -14.29 -12.09 -7.75
CA TYR A 153 -14.10 -11.48 -6.44
C TYR A 153 -15.34 -10.77 -5.91
N TRP A 154 -16.17 -10.18 -6.78
CA TRP A 154 -17.48 -9.65 -6.36
C TRP A 154 -18.45 -10.76 -5.94
N GLU A 155 -18.46 -11.89 -6.64
CA GLU A 155 -19.26 -13.05 -6.24
C GLU A 155 -18.79 -13.63 -4.91
N TRP A 156 -17.48 -13.71 -4.71
CA TRP A 156 -16.90 -14.11 -3.44
C TRP A 156 -17.26 -13.15 -2.30
N GLU A 157 -17.16 -11.83 -2.52
CA GLU A 157 -17.57 -10.82 -1.55
C GLU A 157 -19.05 -10.96 -1.15
N ASN A 158 -19.95 -11.08 -2.14
CA ASN A 158 -21.38 -11.28 -1.88
C ASN A 158 -21.62 -12.58 -1.11
N TYR A 159 -20.93 -13.66 -1.48
CA TYR A 159 -21.03 -14.94 -0.79
C TYR A 159 -20.59 -14.85 0.68
N LEU A 160 -19.46 -14.20 0.96
CA LEU A 160 -19.03 -13.96 2.34
C LEU A 160 -20.09 -13.17 3.11
N MET A 161 -20.64 -12.11 2.50
CA MET A 161 -21.65 -11.27 3.11
C MET A 161 -22.96 -12.00 3.42
N ASP A 162 -23.37 -12.93 2.56
CA ASP A 162 -24.64 -13.64 2.67
C ASP A 162 -24.56 -14.86 3.58
N GLU A 163 -23.44 -15.61 3.55
CA GLU A 163 -23.36 -16.96 4.12
C GLU A 163 -22.35 -17.09 5.27
N ILE A 164 -21.26 -16.32 5.23
CA ILE A 164 -20.15 -16.43 6.19
C ILE A 164 -20.03 -15.10 6.89
N LEU A 165 -20.92 -14.89 7.85
CA LEU A 165 -21.13 -13.60 8.53
C LEU A 165 -20.30 -13.38 9.82
N PRO A 166 -18.97 -13.62 9.91
CA PRO A 166 -18.18 -13.06 10.99
C PRO A 166 -17.34 -11.83 10.60
N GLY A 167 -17.30 -11.42 9.32
CA GLY A 167 -16.52 -10.25 8.90
C GLY A 167 -17.01 -9.62 7.60
N LEU A 168 -17.16 -8.29 7.61
CA LEU A 168 -17.43 -7.51 6.39
C LEU A 168 -16.07 -7.12 5.78
N PRO A 169 -15.65 -7.69 4.64
CA PRO A 169 -14.42 -7.27 4.00
C PRO A 169 -14.61 -5.85 3.47
N GLY A 170 -14.16 -4.87 4.24
CA GLY A 170 -14.12 -3.49 3.77
C GLY A 170 -12.99 -3.32 2.75
N PHE A 171 -13.26 -3.51 1.46
CA PHE A 171 -12.26 -3.37 0.38
C PHE A 171 -11.83 -1.93 0.08
N SER A 172 -12.03 -0.99 1.01
CA SER A 172 -11.52 0.37 0.83
C SER A 172 -11.02 0.97 2.13
N PRO A 173 -9.82 0.57 2.60
CA PRO A 173 -9.05 1.47 3.42
C PRO A 173 -8.68 2.65 2.52
N LYS A 174 -9.47 3.72 2.60
CA LYS A 174 -8.98 5.04 2.17
C LYS A 174 -7.71 5.28 2.96
N LYS A 175 -6.57 5.23 2.27
CA LYS A 175 -5.34 5.74 2.86
C LYS A 175 -5.57 7.23 3.08
N TYR A 176 -4.96 7.78 4.11
CA TYR A 176 -4.90 9.21 4.34
C TYR A 176 -3.43 9.57 4.58
N ALA A 177 -3.02 10.70 4.05
CA ALA A 177 -1.65 11.21 4.09
C ALA A 177 -1.82 12.71 4.28
N ALA A 178 -1.13 13.22 5.28
CA ALA A 178 -1.04 14.64 5.49
C ALA A 178 0.07 15.17 4.58
N ALA A 179 -0.28 16.19 3.80
CA ALA A 179 0.67 17.02 3.10
C ALA A 179 0.31 18.47 3.35
N TRP A 180 1.29 19.36 3.20
CA TRP A 180 1.01 20.79 3.23
C TRP A 180 0.03 21.16 2.12
N THR A 181 -0.89 22.08 2.42
CA THR A 181 -1.99 22.44 1.50
C THR A 181 -1.51 23.11 0.20
N ASN A 182 -0.29 23.66 0.20
CA ASN A 182 0.39 24.21 -0.96
C ASN A 182 1.10 23.15 -1.82
N LEU A 183 1.17 21.88 -1.40
CA LEU A 183 1.58 20.78 -2.26
C LEU A 183 0.49 20.51 -3.30
N LYS A 184 0.85 20.54 -4.58
CA LYS A 184 -0.04 20.22 -5.70
C LYS A 184 0.49 19.03 -6.49
N GLY A 185 -0.41 18.35 -7.20
CA GLY A 185 -0.09 17.23 -8.08
C GLY A 185 0.19 15.90 -7.38
N TYR A 186 0.26 15.86 -6.05
CA TYR A 186 0.37 14.59 -5.32
C TYR A 186 -0.93 13.80 -5.37
N SER A 187 -0.87 12.57 -5.87
CA SER A 187 -1.94 11.59 -5.81
C SER A 187 -1.56 10.49 -4.84
N MET A 188 -2.33 10.38 -3.76
CA MET A 188 -2.13 9.33 -2.77
C MET A 188 -2.36 7.93 -3.33
N CYS A 189 -3.26 7.80 -4.29
CA CYS A 189 -3.60 6.50 -4.86
C CYS A 189 -2.48 5.98 -5.77
N GLU A 190 -1.79 6.90 -6.46
CA GLU A 190 -0.57 6.62 -7.26
C GLU A 190 0.68 6.48 -6.37
N GLY A 191 0.69 7.16 -5.22
CA GLY A 191 1.86 7.21 -4.34
C GLY A 191 2.88 8.26 -4.79
N LEU A 192 3.96 8.39 -4.00
CA LEU A 192 4.92 9.47 -4.14
C LEU A 192 5.74 9.39 -5.43
N VAL A 193 6.31 8.22 -5.73
CA VAL A 193 7.20 8.01 -6.89
C VAL A 193 6.46 8.31 -8.21
N GLN A 194 5.27 7.72 -8.40
CA GLN A 194 4.46 7.95 -9.60
C GLN A 194 3.94 9.39 -9.70
N SER A 195 3.72 10.06 -8.56
CA SER A 195 3.31 11.47 -8.53
C SER A 195 4.47 12.44 -8.78
N TRP A 196 5.73 12.03 -8.63
CA TRP A 196 6.86 12.95 -8.49
C TRP A 196 6.97 13.95 -9.65
N GLY A 197 6.83 13.51 -10.90
CA GLY A 197 6.88 14.38 -12.09
C GLY A 197 5.68 15.32 -12.25
N LYS A 198 4.61 15.11 -11.49
CA LYS A 198 3.37 15.92 -11.47
C LYS A 198 3.36 16.90 -10.29
N MET A 199 4.23 16.70 -9.31
CA MET A 199 4.22 17.41 -8.03
C MET A 199 4.92 18.76 -8.11
N TYR A 200 4.36 19.76 -7.43
CA TYR A 200 4.99 21.07 -7.26
C TYR A 200 4.47 21.82 -6.03
N TRP A 201 5.28 22.73 -5.53
CA TRP A 201 4.93 23.61 -4.40
C TRP A 201 4.36 24.95 -4.89
N ASN A 202 3.15 25.30 -4.43
CA ASN A 202 2.55 26.62 -4.65
C ASN A 202 2.94 27.61 -3.54
N GLY A 203 4.19 28.06 -3.56
CA GLY A 203 4.81 28.86 -2.49
C GLY A 203 5.47 27.98 -1.43
N THR A 204 6.19 28.61 -0.48
CA THR A 204 6.90 27.90 0.60
C THR A 204 6.04 27.73 1.85
N HIS A 205 6.39 26.76 2.69
CA HIS A 205 5.86 26.61 4.05
C HIS A 205 6.98 26.78 5.10
N PRO A 206 6.66 26.93 6.40
CA PRO A 206 7.68 27.01 7.44
C PRO A 206 8.67 25.83 7.36
N GLY A 207 9.97 26.14 7.40
CA GLY A 207 11.05 25.15 7.31
C GLY A 207 11.49 24.77 5.89
N GLN A 208 10.81 25.23 4.83
CA GLN A 208 11.19 25.00 3.44
C GLN A 208 12.03 26.16 2.90
N VAL A 209 13.18 25.87 2.29
CA VAL A 209 14.08 26.89 1.74
C VAL A 209 13.71 27.24 0.31
N SER A 210 13.32 26.24 -0.49
CA SER A 210 12.91 26.43 -1.89
C SER A 210 11.68 25.61 -2.26
N THR A 211 10.95 26.05 -3.28
CA THR A 211 9.91 25.27 -3.97
C THR A 211 10.48 24.22 -4.93
N ASP A 212 11.79 24.22 -5.14
CA ASP A 212 12.49 23.29 -6.04
C ASP A 212 12.96 22.01 -5.33
N GLU A 213 12.77 21.92 -4.02
CA GLU A 213 13.16 20.77 -3.21
C GLU A 213 11.94 20.06 -2.61
N PHE A 214 12.03 18.74 -2.53
CA PHE A 214 11.19 17.91 -1.69
C PHE A 214 12.05 17.29 -0.60
N VAL A 215 11.75 17.61 0.66
CA VAL A 215 12.43 17.05 1.82
C VAL A 215 11.54 15.98 2.44
N ILE A 216 12.04 14.76 2.44
CA ILE A 216 11.36 13.60 3.04
C ILE A 216 12.19 13.22 4.27
N ALA A 217 11.58 13.29 5.45
CA ALA A 217 12.19 12.79 6.67
C ALA A 217 11.87 11.30 6.82
N GLY A 218 12.90 10.48 6.99
CA GLY A 218 12.79 9.03 7.17
C GLY A 218 13.91 8.50 8.06
N GLN A 219 13.89 7.20 8.33
CA GLN A 219 15.06 6.57 8.95
C GLN A 219 16.16 6.38 7.90
N PRO A 220 17.44 6.25 8.30
CA PRO A 220 18.51 5.91 7.37
C PRO A 220 18.20 4.61 6.62
N TRP A 221 18.51 4.57 5.32
CA TRP A 221 18.53 3.32 4.55
C TRP A 221 19.82 2.55 4.85
N SER A 222 19.75 1.22 4.73
CA SER A 222 20.88 0.32 4.95
C SER A 222 21.55 -0.11 3.63
N ASP A 223 20.74 -0.33 2.59
CA ASP A 223 21.17 -0.86 1.29
C ASP A 223 20.24 -0.38 0.17
N LEU A 224 20.77 0.13 -0.95
CA LEU A 224 19.95 0.53 -2.11
C LEU A 224 19.85 -0.57 -3.17
N ASN A 225 20.45 -1.73 -2.96
CA ASN A 225 20.27 -2.88 -3.83
C ASN A 225 18.90 -3.53 -3.57
N PRO A 226 17.96 -3.51 -4.54
CA PRO A 226 16.63 -4.06 -4.33
C PRO A 226 16.62 -5.57 -4.11
N ILE A 227 17.69 -6.28 -4.46
CA ILE A 227 17.81 -7.74 -4.26
C ILE A 227 18.03 -8.08 -2.78
N THR A 228 18.78 -7.26 -2.04
CA THR A 228 19.28 -7.55 -0.69
C THR A 228 18.70 -6.66 0.42
N ARG A 229 17.92 -5.64 0.06
CA ARG A 229 17.21 -4.79 1.02
C ARG A 229 16.37 -5.59 2.04
N ASP A 230 16.32 -5.09 3.26
CA ASP A 230 15.57 -5.68 4.38
C ASP A 230 14.71 -4.67 5.15
N ASP A 231 14.76 -3.39 4.77
CA ASP A 231 13.99 -2.32 5.39
C ASP A 231 13.23 -1.45 4.37
N TRP A 232 12.20 -0.77 4.89
CA TRP A 232 11.30 0.06 4.10
C TRP A 232 11.98 1.29 3.47
N ASN A 233 12.96 1.90 4.11
CA ASN A 233 13.62 3.09 3.58
C ASN A 233 14.57 2.72 2.44
N SER A 234 15.22 1.58 2.55
CA SER A 234 15.98 0.93 1.46
C SER A 234 15.08 0.58 0.27
N GLU A 235 13.87 0.05 0.52
CA GLU A 235 12.86 -0.18 -0.50
C GLU A 235 12.41 1.11 -1.19
N PHE A 236 12.04 2.11 -0.40
CA PHE A 236 11.65 3.41 -0.93
C PHE A 236 12.79 4.05 -1.74
N GLY A 237 13.99 4.13 -1.18
CA GLY A 237 15.17 4.69 -1.83
C GLY A 237 15.47 4.03 -3.17
N SER A 238 15.54 2.69 -3.20
CA SER A 238 15.76 1.95 -4.45
C SER A 238 14.64 2.17 -5.47
N SER A 239 13.37 2.28 -5.04
CA SER A 239 12.24 2.59 -5.94
C SER A 239 12.24 4.02 -6.50
N THR A 240 13.04 4.93 -5.95
CA THR A 240 13.17 6.30 -6.50
C THR A 240 14.21 6.41 -7.61
N ILE A 241 15.08 5.41 -7.75
CA ILE A 241 16.20 5.41 -8.71
C ILE A 241 16.11 4.29 -9.74
N LEU A 242 15.20 3.34 -9.56
CA LEU A 242 14.93 2.23 -10.48
C LEU A 242 13.45 2.19 -10.81
N ASP A 243 13.15 1.92 -12.06
CA ASP A 243 11.78 1.82 -12.57
C ASP A 243 11.33 0.34 -12.69
N PRO A 244 10.03 0.05 -12.48
CA PRO A 244 9.47 -1.27 -12.70
C PRO A 244 8.95 -1.48 -14.13
N LEU A 245 8.63 -2.73 -14.50
CA LEU A 245 8.06 -3.04 -15.82
C LEU A 245 6.67 -2.45 -16.01
N ILE A 246 5.86 -2.51 -14.97
CA ILE A 246 4.48 -2.03 -14.95
C ILE A 246 4.25 -1.18 -13.70
N TRP A 247 3.28 -0.29 -13.77
CA TRP A 247 2.70 0.43 -12.65
C TRP A 247 1.26 0.03 -12.41
N TYR A 248 0.74 0.41 -11.25
CA TYR A 248 -0.67 0.31 -10.93
C TYR A 248 -1.22 1.71 -10.68
N ASP A 249 -2.23 2.08 -11.45
CA ASP A 249 -2.87 3.38 -11.31
C ASP A 249 -3.73 3.48 -10.04
N SER A 250 -4.28 4.66 -9.83
CA SER A 250 -5.12 4.96 -8.68
C SER A 250 -6.32 4.01 -8.52
N ASP A 251 -6.86 3.51 -9.63
CA ASP A 251 -7.96 2.54 -9.71
C ASP A 251 -7.49 1.08 -9.70
N LYS A 252 -6.19 0.85 -9.49
CA LYS A 252 -5.53 -0.47 -9.51
C LYS A 252 -5.51 -1.16 -10.87
N SER A 253 -5.81 -0.44 -11.95
CA SER A 253 -5.51 -0.94 -13.29
C SER A 253 -3.99 -1.03 -13.49
N ALA A 254 -3.53 -2.09 -14.15
CA ALA A 254 -2.13 -2.28 -14.49
C ALA A 254 -1.79 -1.48 -15.77
N TRP A 255 -0.67 -0.77 -15.74
CA TRP A 255 -0.20 0.07 -16.84
C TRP A 255 1.25 -0.26 -17.21
N PRO A 256 1.58 -0.46 -18.49
CA PRO A 256 2.96 -0.64 -18.93
C PRO A 256 3.81 0.60 -18.60
N HIS A 257 5.00 0.39 -18.01
CA HIS A 257 5.96 1.46 -17.69
C HIS A 257 7.30 1.26 -18.42
N LEU A 258 8.24 0.46 -17.92
CA LEU A 258 9.40 0.07 -18.75
C LEU A 258 9.00 -0.89 -19.87
N ALA A 259 7.95 -1.68 -19.65
CA ALA A 259 7.29 -2.42 -20.71
C ALA A 259 6.53 -1.45 -21.64
N GLU A 260 6.60 -1.70 -22.94
CA GLU A 260 5.67 -1.15 -23.91
C GLU A 260 4.32 -1.87 -23.80
N ASN A 261 4.36 -3.20 -23.68
CA ASN A 261 3.19 -4.04 -23.44
C ASN A 261 3.59 -5.37 -22.76
N TYR A 262 2.59 -6.04 -22.21
CA TYR A 262 2.65 -7.45 -21.84
C TYR A 262 1.44 -8.17 -22.42
N THR A 263 1.58 -9.45 -22.74
CA THR A 263 0.48 -10.27 -23.27
C THR A 263 0.58 -11.69 -22.71
N TYR A 264 -0.53 -12.19 -22.16
CA TYR A 264 -0.67 -13.60 -21.84
C TYR A 264 -0.97 -14.36 -23.12
N LEU A 265 0.01 -15.11 -23.64
CA LEU A 265 -0.16 -15.94 -24.84
C LEU A 265 -1.03 -17.17 -24.53
N ASN A 266 -1.06 -17.58 -23.27
CA ASN A 266 -1.92 -18.55 -22.62
C ASN A 266 -1.76 -18.40 -21.09
N ASP A 267 -2.45 -19.23 -20.32
CA ASP A 267 -2.49 -19.18 -18.85
C ASP A 267 -1.12 -19.35 -18.18
N THR A 268 -0.13 -19.91 -18.89
CA THR A 268 1.21 -20.21 -18.36
C THR A 268 2.35 -19.55 -19.14
N THR A 269 2.06 -18.60 -20.02
CA THR A 269 3.07 -17.97 -20.87
C THR A 269 2.80 -16.47 -21.02
N ILE A 270 3.76 -15.66 -20.56
CA ILE A 270 3.72 -14.20 -20.65
C ILE A 270 4.76 -13.75 -21.67
N GLN A 271 4.39 -12.86 -22.57
CA GLN A 271 5.33 -12.14 -23.43
C GLN A 271 5.37 -10.68 -23.00
N ILE A 272 6.58 -10.13 -22.84
CA ILE A 272 6.81 -8.74 -22.48
C ILE A 272 7.63 -8.10 -23.59
N SER A 273 7.16 -6.98 -24.10
CA SER A 273 7.90 -6.11 -25.03
C SER A 273 8.31 -4.83 -24.29
N LEU A 274 9.60 -4.49 -24.36
CA LEU A 274 10.20 -3.33 -23.70
C LEU A 274 10.13 -2.08 -24.58
N ARG A 275 10.03 -0.91 -23.94
CA ARG A 275 10.09 0.37 -24.66
C ARG A 275 11.46 0.61 -25.28
N GLU A 276 11.48 1.22 -26.45
CA GLU A 276 12.71 1.66 -27.10
C GLU A 276 13.24 2.98 -26.51
N GLY A 277 14.55 3.20 -26.63
CA GLY A 277 15.19 4.48 -26.32
C GLY A 277 15.36 4.81 -24.84
N ILE A 278 14.98 3.91 -23.92
CA ILE A 278 15.21 4.09 -22.48
C ILE A 278 16.70 3.88 -22.18
N LYS A 279 17.33 4.89 -21.57
CA LYS A 279 18.75 4.88 -21.22
C LYS A 279 18.92 4.65 -19.73
N TRP A 280 19.94 3.87 -19.38
CA TRP A 280 20.42 3.82 -18.01
C TRP A 280 21.13 5.12 -17.63
N ALA A 281 21.17 5.41 -16.33
CA ALA A 281 21.99 6.48 -15.82
C ALA A 281 23.47 6.20 -16.15
N PRO A 282 24.29 7.23 -16.46
CA PRO A 282 25.71 7.01 -16.74
C PRO A 282 26.39 6.35 -15.55
N ASP A 283 27.13 5.28 -15.82
CA ASP A 283 28.01 4.67 -14.83
C ASP A 283 29.00 5.72 -14.30
N PRO A 284 29.10 5.93 -12.98
CA PRO A 284 30.07 6.85 -12.38
C PRO A 284 31.52 6.58 -12.78
N GLU A 285 31.88 5.33 -13.08
CA GLU A 285 33.21 4.95 -13.54
C GLU A 285 33.40 5.12 -15.06
N GLY A 286 32.32 5.40 -15.79
CA GLY A 286 32.32 5.62 -17.22
C GLY A 286 32.58 4.36 -18.05
N LEU A 287 32.42 3.16 -17.47
CA LEU A 287 32.56 1.89 -18.18
C LEU A 287 31.39 1.65 -19.14
N PHE A 288 30.21 2.17 -18.78
CA PHE A 288 28.96 2.00 -19.55
C PHE A 288 28.30 3.35 -19.87
N PRO A 289 28.91 4.22 -20.69
CA PRO A 289 28.43 5.59 -20.90
C PRO A 289 27.18 5.69 -21.78
N ASN A 290 26.79 4.61 -22.48
CA ASN A 290 25.69 4.61 -23.44
C ASN A 290 24.89 3.29 -23.37
N GLU A 291 24.60 2.82 -22.17
CA GLU A 291 23.77 1.62 -21.96
C GLU A 291 22.28 1.95 -22.11
N TYR A 292 21.56 1.09 -22.80
CA TYR A 292 20.11 1.20 -23.01
C TYR A 292 19.44 -0.03 -22.44
N LEU A 293 18.26 0.17 -21.84
CA LEU A 293 17.43 -0.92 -21.35
C LEU A 293 17.14 -1.92 -22.48
N ASP A 294 17.44 -3.20 -22.27
CA ASP A 294 17.15 -4.28 -23.21
C ASP A 294 16.60 -5.56 -22.55
N SER A 295 16.34 -6.59 -23.35
CA SER A 295 15.81 -7.87 -22.87
C SER A 295 16.77 -8.65 -21.96
N LYS A 296 18.08 -8.37 -22.01
CA LYS A 296 19.07 -8.99 -21.12
C LYS A 296 19.00 -8.38 -19.73
N ASP A 297 18.77 -7.07 -19.62
CA ASP A 297 18.52 -6.41 -18.32
C ASP A 297 17.31 -7.01 -17.62
N LEU A 298 16.21 -7.20 -18.37
CA LEU A 298 15.01 -7.85 -17.86
C LEU A 298 15.28 -9.30 -17.45
N TYR A 299 15.93 -10.09 -18.30
CA TYR A 299 16.31 -11.47 -17.99
C TYR A 299 17.16 -11.54 -16.71
N PHE A 300 18.21 -10.72 -16.64
CA PHE A 300 19.12 -10.62 -15.49
C PHE A 300 18.36 -10.25 -14.22
N SER A 301 17.50 -9.23 -14.28
CA SER A 301 16.72 -8.75 -13.15
C SER A 301 15.84 -9.84 -12.58
N LEU A 302 15.03 -10.49 -13.41
CA LEU A 302 14.14 -11.56 -12.97
C LEU A 302 14.90 -12.80 -12.50
N TYR A 303 16.06 -13.08 -13.12
CA TYR A 303 16.96 -14.14 -12.65
C TYR A 303 17.51 -13.82 -11.25
N ALA A 304 17.97 -12.59 -11.02
CA ALA A 304 18.46 -12.13 -9.72
C ALA A 304 17.37 -12.15 -8.66
N TRP A 305 16.16 -11.70 -8.99
CA TRP A 305 14.99 -11.80 -8.12
C TRP A 305 14.65 -13.24 -7.75
N LYS A 306 14.68 -14.16 -8.72
CA LYS A 306 14.41 -15.58 -8.49
C LYS A 306 15.48 -16.31 -7.69
N HIS A 307 16.76 -16.01 -7.92
CA HIS A 307 17.85 -16.83 -7.41
C HIS A 307 18.69 -16.18 -6.30
N LEU A 308 18.74 -14.85 -6.25
CA LEU A 308 19.66 -14.11 -5.37
C LEU A 308 18.92 -13.28 -4.32
N SER A 309 17.67 -12.88 -4.56
CA SER A 309 16.93 -11.99 -3.66
C SER A 309 16.54 -12.64 -2.34
N ASN A 310 16.48 -11.82 -1.28
CA ASN A 310 15.82 -12.15 -0.02
C ASN A 310 14.33 -12.49 -0.22
N GLU A 311 13.72 -12.03 -1.31
CA GLU A 311 12.33 -12.28 -1.68
C GLU A 311 12.16 -13.36 -2.77
N ARG A 312 13.15 -14.24 -2.96
CA ARG A 312 13.13 -15.31 -4.00
C ARG A 312 11.81 -16.09 -4.09
N TYR A 313 11.15 -16.30 -2.94
CA TYR A 313 9.89 -17.03 -2.87
C TYR A 313 8.77 -16.40 -3.72
N ARG A 314 8.80 -15.06 -3.91
CA ARG A 314 7.84 -14.32 -4.75
C ARG A 314 8.01 -14.57 -6.25
N TYR A 315 9.12 -15.17 -6.66
CA TYR A 315 9.47 -15.40 -8.07
C TYR A 315 9.61 -16.89 -8.41
N ASN A 316 9.27 -17.79 -7.47
CA ASN A 316 9.28 -19.23 -7.70
C ASN A 316 8.33 -19.68 -8.82
N TRP A 317 7.33 -18.86 -9.14
CA TRP A 317 6.40 -19.10 -10.25
C TRP A 317 7.08 -19.00 -11.63
N ILE A 318 8.25 -18.37 -11.75
CA ILE A 318 8.97 -18.30 -13.01
C ILE A 318 9.62 -19.67 -13.23
N LYS A 319 9.06 -20.47 -14.15
CA LYS A 319 9.66 -21.75 -14.56
C LYS A 319 10.93 -21.52 -15.36
N ASP A 320 10.81 -20.73 -16.42
CA ASP A 320 11.86 -20.48 -17.41
C ASP A 320 11.65 -19.11 -18.10
N MET A 321 12.69 -18.58 -18.72
CA MET A 321 12.67 -17.32 -19.47
C MET A 321 13.44 -17.47 -20.78
N LYS A 322 12.90 -16.90 -21.85
CA LYS A 322 13.52 -16.93 -23.17
C LYS A 322 13.54 -15.54 -23.80
N ILE A 323 14.74 -15.04 -24.06
CA ILE A 323 14.93 -13.84 -24.90
C ILE A 323 14.53 -14.20 -26.33
N ILE A 324 13.59 -13.43 -26.89
CA ILE A 324 13.11 -13.60 -28.26
C ILE A 324 13.91 -12.69 -29.21
N ASP A 325 14.13 -11.45 -28.79
CA ASP A 325 14.96 -10.43 -29.45
C ASP A 325 15.44 -9.39 -28.41
N ASP A 326 16.09 -8.31 -28.85
CA ASP A 326 16.66 -7.27 -27.98
C ASP A 326 15.62 -6.54 -27.12
N LYS A 327 14.32 -6.60 -27.46
CA LYS A 327 13.24 -5.92 -26.73
C LYS A 327 12.14 -6.85 -26.24
N THR A 328 12.19 -8.13 -26.57
CA THR A 328 11.11 -9.07 -26.26
C THR A 328 11.62 -10.25 -25.45
N ILE A 329 10.97 -10.51 -24.32
CA ILE A 329 11.19 -11.71 -23.51
C ILE A 329 9.89 -12.51 -23.38
N ARG A 330 10.02 -13.83 -23.29
CA ARG A 330 8.94 -14.74 -22.94
C ARG A 330 9.23 -15.38 -21.59
N ILE A 331 8.28 -15.31 -20.68
CA ILE A 331 8.32 -15.91 -19.35
C ILE A 331 7.36 -17.10 -19.32
N TYR A 332 7.83 -18.25 -18.87
CA TYR A 332 7.02 -19.44 -18.66
C TYR A 332 6.68 -19.57 -17.18
N VAL A 333 5.40 -19.71 -16.86
CA VAL A 333 4.85 -19.74 -15.51
C VAL A 333 4.65 -21.19 -15.06
N ASP A 334 4.88 -21.43 -13.78
CA ASP A 334 4.56 -22.66 -13.07
C ASP A 334 4.39 -22.38 -11.57
N ALA A 335 3.14 -22.22 -11.13
CA ALA A 335 2.83 -21.88 -9.73
C ALA A 335 3.28 -22.96 -8.73
N LYS A 336 3.24 -24.24 -9.11
CA LYS A 336 3.69 -25.36 -8.28
C LYS A 336 4.74 -26.19 -9.03
N PRO A 337 6.02 -25.78 -8.97
CA PRO A 337 7.12 -26.50 -9.60
C PRO A 337 7.30 -27.96 -9.13
N ALA A 338 6.69 -28.32 -8.00
CA ALA A 338 6.69 -29.69 -7.48
C ALA A 338 5.76 -30.64 -8.27
N THR A 339 4.86 -30.09 -9.10
CA THR A 339 3.95 -30.86 -9.95
C THR A 339 4.48 -30.93 -11.38
N PRO A 340 4.17 -31.99 -12.13
CA PRO A 340 4.58 -32.09 -13.54
C PRO A 340 3.81 -31.12 -14.45
N GLU A 341 2.61 -30.72 -14.03
CA GLU A 341 1.71 -29.83 -14.76
C GLU A 341 2.15 -28.38 -14.57
N LYS A 342 2.13 -27.59 -15.65
CA LYS A 342 2.37 -26.15 -15.51
C LYS A 342 1.09 -25.49 -15.01
N GLU A 343 1.15 -24.89 -13.84
CA GLU A 343 0.00 -24.21 -13.27
C GLU A 343 0.06 -22.68 -13.51
N PRO A 344 -1.07 -22.03 -13.81
CA PRO A 344 -1.16 -20.58 -13.91
C PRO A 344 -0.88 -19.92 -12.57
N TYR A 345 -0.42 -18.67 -12.61
CA TYR A 345 -0.12 -17.90 -11.40
C TYR A 345 -0.58 -16.46 -11.57
N ALA A 346 -1.79 -16.13 -11.13
CA ALA A 346 -2.32 -14.79 -11.37
C ALA A 346 -1.51 -13.66 -10.70
N ARG A 347 -0.72 -13.98 -9.68
CA ARG A 347 0.20 -13.05 -9.02
C ARG A 347 1.43 -12.67 -9.86
N SER A 348 1.67 -13.35 -10.98
CA SER A 348 2.78 -13.03 -11.87
C SER A 348 2.78 -11.57 -12.28
N LEU A 349 1.59 -10.99 -12.56
CA LEU A 349 1.49 -9.59 -12.98
C LEU A 349 1.99 -8.63 -11.89
N LEU A 350 1.59 -8.84 -10.63
CA LEU A 350 2.04 -8.02 -9.52
C LEU A 350 3.56 -8.11 -9.32
N SER A 351 4.13 -9.31 -9.45
CA SER A 351 5.58 -9.52 -9.38
C SER A 351 6.35 -8.81 -10.49
N LEU A 352 5.70 -8.39 -11.58
CA LEU A 352 6.32 -7.57 -12.63
C LEU A 352 6.39 -6.08 -12.25
N ASN A 353 5.69 -5.63 -11.20
CA ASN A 353 5.91 -4.32 -10.59
C ASN A 353 7.15 -4.34 -9.67
N THR A 354 8.27 -4.82 -10.21
CA THR A 354 9.55 -4.93 -9.53
C THR A 354 10.61 -4.12 -10.25
N ASN A 355 11.57 -3.59 -9.49
CA ASN A 355 12.64 -2.77 -10.02
C ASN A 355 13.52 -3.57 -10.98
N ILE A 356 13.75 -3.01 -12.17
CA ILE A 356 14.67 -3.57 -13.16
C ILE A 356 16.09 -3.06 -12.90
N LEU A 357 17.05 -3.95 -13.06
CA LEU A 357 18.47 -3.75 -12.84
C LEU A 357 19.23 -3.75 -14.18
N PRO A 358 20.27 -2.93 -14.31
CA PRO A 358 21.19 -3.05 -15.43
C PRO A 358 21.98 -4.35 -15.32
N SER A 359 22.14 -5.06 -16.43
CA SER A 359 22.82 -6.37 -16.48
C SER A 359 24.33 -6.28 -16.67
N THR A 360 24.85 -5.10 -17.04
CA THR A 360 26.27 -4.78 -17.32
C THR A 360 27.12 -6.00 -17.69
N THR A 361 27.08 -6.35 -18.99
CA THR A 361 27.97 -7.35 -19.62
C THR A 361 29.37 -6.83 -19.87
#